data_AF-W5JL38-F1
#
_entry.id   AF-W5JL38-F1
#
_cell.length_a   1.000
_cell.length_b   1.000
_cell.length_c   1.000
_cell.angle_alpha   90.00
_cell.angle_beta   90.00
_cell.angle_gamma   90.00
#
_symmetry.space_group_name_H-M   'P 1'
#
loop_
_entity.id
_entity.type
_entity.pdbx_description
1 polymer ?
#
loop_
_entity_poly.entity_id
_entity_poly.type
_entity_poly.pdbx_seq_one_letter_code
_entity_poly.pdbx_strand_id
1 'polypeptide(L)'
;MPYARKKMHSGDTHLRRRWRLRNRKKDLDEVDADLKKNPEQLLKQEIDLDKPGFAQFYCIHCATYYINDQALQAHFRTKVHKRRLKALEVEPYTVEDSLRAAGQGSFVQPQKRKMETQPSLPEVEAGKRIKVDIMMEEEKPAKQNLSKATKYTDFKQVMEGLGK
;
A
#
# COMPACT_ATOMS: atom_id res chain seq x y z
N MET A 1 46.01 -25.79 11.62
CA MET A 1 44.65 -26.07 11.09
C MET A 1 43.69 -25.06 11.69
N PRO A 2 42.88 -24.33 10.91
CA PRO A 2 41.91 -23.39 11.47
C PRO A 2 40.79 -24.18 12.14
N TYR A 3 40.64 -24.03 13.46
CA TYR A 3 39.63 -24.72 14.26
C TYR A 3 38.22 -24.20 13.96
N ALA A 4 37.27 -25.12 13.82
CA ALA A 4 35.85 -24.80 13.67
C ALA A 4 35.31 -24.02 14.89
N ARG A 5 34.73 -22.84 14.68
CA ARG A 5 34.05 -22.06 15.73
C ARG A 5 32.88 -22.85 16.34
N LYS A 6 32.82 -22.92 17.66
CA LYS A 6 31.85 -23.68 18.47
C LYS A 6 30.37 -23.29 18.29
N LYS A 7 30.04 -22.21 17.57
CA LYS A 7 28.68 -21.72 17.28
C LYS A 7 28.51 -21.48 15.78
N MET A 8 28.46 -22.56 15.00
CA MET A 8 28.25 -22.50 13.55
C MET A 8 26.78 -22.45 13.15
N HIS A 9 25.86 -22.93 13.98
CA HIS A 9 24.44 -22.97 13.64
C HIS A 9 23.77 -21.63 13.95
N SER A 10 23.51 -20.86 12.89
CA SER A 10 22.53 -19.77 12.94
C SER A 10 21.13 -20.38 12.87
N GLY A 11 20.46 -20.50 14.02
CA GLY A 11 19.08 -21.00 14.07
C GLY A 11 18.03 -19.94 13.66
N ASP A 12 16.82 -20.40 13.35
CA ASP A 12 15.69 -19.55 12.95
C ASP A 12 14.99 -18.84 14.13
N THR A 13 15.65 -18.78 15.29
CA THR A 13 15.12 -18.16 16.51
C THR A 13 14.75 -16.68 16.28
N HIS A 14 15.48 -15.99 15.40
CA HIS A 14 15.24 -14.60 15.03
C HIS A 14 13.95 -14.43 14.20
N LEU A 15 13.70 -15.31 13.22
CA LEU A 15 12.45 -15.34 12.44
C LEU A 15 11.26 -15.65 13.35
N ARG A 16 11.38 -16.71 14.16
CA ARG A 16 10.34 -17.09 15.12
C ARG A 16 10.05 -16.00 16.15
N ARG A 17 11.05 -15.21 16.57
CA ARG A 17 10.84 -14.07 17.48
C ARG A 17 10.10 -12.91 16.81
N ARG A 18 10.36 -12.68 15.52
CA ARG A 18 9.71 -11.63 14.73
C ARG A 18 8.23 -11.92 14.48
N TRP A 19 7.88 -13.18 14.22
CA TRP A 19 6.50 -13.57 13.87
C TRP A 19 5.59 -13.89 15.06
N ARG A 20 6.04 -13.64 16.30
CA ARG A 20 5.18 -13.84 17.49
C ARG A 20 4.08 -12.79 17.54
N LEU A 21 2.88 -13.20 17.98
CA LEU A 21 1.72 -12.31 18.10
C LEU A 21 1.99 -11.06 18.95
N ARG A 22 2.70 -11.19 20.08
CA ARG A 22 3.05 -10.05 20.96
C ARG A 22 3.86 -8.94 20.29
N ASN A 23 4.53 -9.23 19.18
CA ASN A 23 5.37 -8.29 18.43
C ASN A 23 4.72 -7.89 17.10
N ARG A 24 3.46 -8.29 16.87
CA ARG A 24 2.75 -8.02 15.63
C ARG A 24 2.44 -6.53 15.54
N LYS A 25 2.58 -6.00 14.33
CA LYS A 25 2.26 -4.62 13.99
C LYS A 25 0.89 -4.56 13.32
N LYS A 26 0.35 -3.36 13.19
CA LYS A 26 -0.88 -3.14 12.43
C LYS A 26 -0.75 -3.63 10.99
N ASP A 27 -1.77 -4.35 10.53
CA ASP A 27 -1.85 -4.89 9.18
C ASP A 27 -2.24 -3.78 8.17
N LEU A 28 -2.24 -4.09 6.88
CA LEU A 28 -2.43 -3.07 5.82
C LEU A 28 -3.88 -2.57 5.73
N ASP A 29 -4.84 -3.47 5.93
CA ASP A 29 -6.27 -3.23 6.01
C ASP A 29 -6.66 -2.36 7.21
N GLU A 30 -6.08 -2.61 8.38
CA GLU A 30 -6.26 -1.76 9.57
C GLU A 30 -5.77 -0.34 9.31
N VAL A 31 -4.61 -0.19 8.66
CA VAL A 31 -4.06 1.13 8.31
C VAL A 31 -4.90 1.85 7.25
N ASP A 32 -5.44 1.13 6.26
CA ASP A 32 -6.37 1.72 5.27
C ASP A 32 -7.68 2.17 5.94
N ALA A 33 -8.19 1.41 6.92
CA ALA A 33 -9.35 1.80 7.71
C ALA A 33 -9.08 3.07 8.56
N ASP A 34 -7.90 3.16 9.18
CA ASP A 34 -7.46 4.34 9.93
C ASP A 34 -7.38 5.59 9.02
N LEU A 35 -6.85 5.44 7.81
CA LEU A 35 -6.74 6.51 6.82
C LEU A 35 -8.11 7.04 6.37
N LYS A 36 -9.10 6.15 6.21
CA LYS A 36 -10.47 6.52 5.80
C LYS A 36 -11.27 7.20 6.91
N LYS A 37 -11.12 6.74 8.16
CA LYS A 37 -12.00 7.14 9.27
C LYS A 37 -11.42 8.29 10.09
N ASN A 38 -10.18 8.17 10.55
CA ASN A 38 -9.65 8.96 11.68
C ASN A 38 -8.26 9.60 11.43
N PRO A 39 -7.93 10.11 10.23
CA PRO A 39 -6.58 10.64 9.99
C PRO A 39 -6.28 11.83 10.91
N GLU A 40 -7.22 12.75 11.11
CA GLU A 40 -7.01 13.96 11.90
C GLU A 40 -6.84 13.67 13.39
N GLN A 41 -7.62 12.73 13.94
CA GLN A 41 -7.53 12.31 15.34
C GLN A 41 -6.20 11.62 15.64
N LEU A 42 -5.68 10.84 14.70
CA LEU A 42 -4.40 10.15 14.85
C LEU A 42 -3.20 11.09 14.73
N LEU A 43 -3.34 12.24 14.05
CA LEU A 43 -2.32 13.28 14.01
C LEU A 43 -2.31 14.13 15.27
N LYS A 44 -3.49 14.43 15.81
CA LYS A 44 -3.67 15.26 17.01
C LYS A 44 -4.02 14.39 18.21
N GLN A 45 -3.14 13.45 18.53
CA GLN A 45 -3.31 12.61 19.72
C GLN A 45 -3.06 13.41 21.00
N GLU A 46 -3.72 12.99 22.08
CA GLU A 46 -3.44 13.48 23.41
C GLU A 46 -2.01 13.07 23.84
N ILE A 47 -1.44 13.88 24.74
CA ILE A 47 -0.07 13.70 25.23
C ILE A 47 -0.02 12.42 26.08
N ASP A 48 0.70 11.42 25.59
CA ASP A 48 0.84 10.11 26.25
C ASP A 48 2.30 9.87 26.65
N LEU A 49 2.56 9.80 27.96
CA LEU A 49 3.89 9.69 28.54
C LEU A 49 4.57 8.34 28.28
N ASP A 50 3.81 7.29 27.99
CA ASP A 50 4.35 5.94 27.79
C ASP A 50 4.90 5.74 26.37
N LYS A 51 4.53 6.61 25.44
CA LYS A 51 4.93 6.54 24.03
C LYS A 51 6.09 7.49 23.73
N PRO A 52 6.96 7.13 22.77
CA PRO A 52 8.06 8.01 22.38
C PRO A 52 7.51 9.30 21.76
N GLY A 53 8.16 10.42 22.07
CA GLY A 53 7.73 11.75 21.60
C GLY A 53 6.34 12.15 22.08
N PHE A 54 5.92 11.62 23.23
CA PHE A 54 4.61 11.88 23.83
C PHE A 54 3.42 11.63 22.91
N ALA A 55 3.58 10.67 21.98
CA ALA A 55 2.62 10.34 20.91
C ALA A 55 2.38 11.44 19.87
N GLN A 56 3.06 12.58 19.94
CA GLN A 56 2.86 13.72 19.04
C GLN A 56 3.43 13.45 17.64
N PHE A 57 4.60 12.81 17.56
CA PHE A 57 5.27 12.54 16.29
C PHE A 57 4.90 11.15 15.73
N TYR A 58 3.70 11.04 15.16
CA TYR A 58 3.16 9.79 14.63
C TYR A 58 3.15 9.74 13.09
N CYS A 59 3.53 8.59 12.53
CA CYS A 59 3.34 8.29 11.11
C CYS A 59 2.16 7.33 10.91
N ILE A 60 1.11 7.79 10.24
CA ILE A 60 -0.10 6.99 10.01
C ILE A 60 0.18 5.75 9.16
N HIS A 61 0.93 5.90 8.06
CA HIS A 61 1.16 4.82 7.10
C HIS A 61 1.93 3.62 7.69
N CYS A 62 2.88 3.90 8.59
CA CYS A 62 3.74 2.88 9.21
C CYS A 62 3.27 2.45 10.60
N ALA A 63 2.31 3.16 11.20
CA ALA A 63 1.83 2.95 12.57
C ALA A 63 2.97 2.93 13.60
N THR A 64 3.86 3.92 13.54
CA THR A 64 5.04 4.04 14.41
C THR A 64 5.16 5.46 14.97
N TYR A 65 5.51 5.54 16.25
CA TYR A 65 5.81 6.79 16.96
C TYR A 65 7.31 7.11 16.90
N TYR A 66 7.63 8.39 16.87
CA TYR A 66 8.99 8.93 16.83
C TYR A 66 9.23 9.90 17.99
N ILE A 67 10.49 10.18 18.27
CA ILE A 67 10.89 11.03 19.41
C ILE A 67 10.72 12.51 19.10
N ASN A 68 11.13 12.95 17.89
CA ASN A 68 11.14 14.35 17.45
C ASN A 68 10.73 14.46 15.97
N ASP A 69 10.37 15.67 15.51
CA ASP A 69 10.06 15.96 14.10
C ASP A 69 11.15 15.57 13.12
N GLN A 70 12.42 15.83 13.45
CA GLN A 70 13.55 15.47 12.58
C GLN A 70 13.61 13.97 12.29
N ALA A 71 13.27 13.13 13.28
CA ALA A 71 13.24 11.69 13.11
C ALA A 71 12.07 11.24 12.22
N LEU A 72 10.91 11.89 12.35
CA LEU A 72 9.74 11.67 11.49
C LEU A 72 10.04 12.06 10.02
N GLN A 73 10.68 13.21 9.82
CA GLN A 73 11.09 13.68 8.49
C GLN A 73 12.16 12.78 7.87
N ALA A 74 13.13 12.31 8.67
CA ALA A 74 14.10 11.33 8.22
C ALA A 74 13.41 10.01 7.82
N HIS A 75 12.40 9.57 8.58
CA HIS A 75 11.62 8.36 8.26
C HIS A 75 10.95 8.44 6.89
N PHE A 76 10.34 9.57 6.51
CA PHE A 76 9.69 9.73 5.20
C PHE A 76 10.64 9.54 4.03
N ARG A 77 11.93 9.87 4.20
CA ARG A 77 12.95 9.69 3.16
C ARG A 77 13.39 8.23 3.00
N THR A 78 13.19 7.39 4.02
CA THR A 78 13.65 5.99 4.03
C THR A 78 12.92 5.10 3.04
N LYS A 79 13.59 4.02 2.61
CA LYS A 79 13.00 3.00 1.72
C LYS A 79 11.84 2.26 2.38
N VAL A 80 11.85 2.11 3.71
CA VAL A 80 10.79 1.40 4.44
C VAL A 80 9.46 2.12 4.27
N HIS A 81 9.47 3.44 4.47
CA HIS A 81 8.28 4.27 4.28
C HIS A 81 7.77 4.23 2.84
N LYS A 82 8.67 4.44 1.87
CA LYS A 82 8.33 4.40 0.45
C LYS A 82 7.76 3.06 0.00
N ARG A 83 8.23 1.94 0.58
CA ARG A 83 7.65 0.60 0.34
C ARG A 83 6.24 0.47 0.93
N ARG A 84 6.00 1.07 2.09
CA ARG A 84 4.69 1.05 2.75
C ARG A 84 3.66 1.86 1.97
N LEU A 85 4.02 3.04 1.46
CA LEU A 85 3.17 3.83 0.58
C LEU A 85 2.77 3.05 -0.67
N LYS A 86 3.73 2.43 -1.36
CA LYS A 86 3.47 1.56 -2.52
C LYS A 86 2.55 0.37 -2.20
N ALA A 87 2.61 -0.17 -0.99
CA ALA A 87 1.71 -1.23 -0.58
C ALA A 87 0.27 -0.73 -0.33
N LEU A 88 0.12 0.51 0.15
CA LEU A 88 -1.17 1.16 0.39
C LEU A 88 -1.80 1.77 -0.89
N GLU A 89 -1.02 1.93 -1.96
CA GLU A 89 -1.55 2.31 -3.28
C GLU A 89 -2.55 1.28 -3.80
N VAL A 90 -2.41 0.01 -3.44
CA VAL A 90 -3.34 -1.05 -3.83
C VAL A 90 -4.35 -1.26 -2.71
N GLU A 91 -5.63 -1.41 -3.07
CA GLU A 91 -6.67 -1.77 -2.12
C GLU A 91 -6.30 -3.06 -1.35
N PRO A 92 -6.39 -3.06 0.00
CA PRO A 92 -5.99 -4.22 0.79
C PRO A 92 -6.91 -5.41 0.52
N TYR A 93 -6.32 -6.60 0.59
CA TYR A 93 -7.03 -7.86 0.41
C TYR A 93 -8.05 -8.09 1.53
N THR A 94 -9.28 -8.44 1.16
CA THR A 94 -10.36 -8.69 2.11
C THR A 94 -10.79 -10.16 2.15
N VAL A 95 -11.54 -10.52 3.19
CA VAL A 95 -12.13 -11.88 3.29
C VAL A 95 -13.08 -12.15 2.12
N GLU A 96 -13.81 -11.13 1.64
CA GLU A 96 -14.68 -11.26 0.47
C GLU A 96 -13.92 -11.70 -0.78
N ASP A 97 -12.69 -11.19 -0.97
CA ASP A 97 -11.84 -11.60 -2.08
C ASP A 97 -11.40 -13.06 -1.96
N SER A 98 -11.25 -13.56 -0.72
CA SER A 98 -11.00 -14.99 -0.46
C SER A 98 -12.19 -15.86 -0.87
N LEU A 99 -13.40 -15.42 -0.50
CA LEU A 99 -14.63 -16.13 -0.81
C LEU A 99 -14.91 -16.12 -2.33
N ARG A 100 -14.70 -14.98 -3.00
CA ARG A 100 -14.79 -14.87 -4.47
C ARG A 100 -13.83 -15.83 -5.17
N ALA A 101 -12.58 -15.91 -4.70
CA ALA A 101 -11.61 -16.86 -5.24
C ALA A 101 -12.02 -18.33 -5.02
N ALA A 102 -12.74 -18.63 -3.93
CA ALA A 102 -13.32 -19.94 -3.67
C ALA A 102 -14.61 -20.23 -4.48
N GLY A 103 -15.03 -19.32 -5.38
CA GLY A 103 -16.22 -19.45 -6.22
C GLY A 103 -17.49 -18.82 -5.64
N GLN A 104 -17.40 -18.14 -4.49
CA GLN A 104 -18.51 -17.40 -3.90
C GLN A 104 -18.47 -15.93 -4.35
N GLY A 105 -19.02 -15.65 -5.54
CA GLY A 105 -19.18 -14.29 -6.07
C GLY A 105 -18.45 -14.04 -7.40
N SER A 106 -18.45 -12.79 -7.85
CA SER A 106 -17.77 -12.36 -9.08
C SER A 106 -16.37 -11.85 -8.80
N PHE A 107 -15.46 -12.06 -9.75
CA PHE A 107 -14.09 -11.57 -9.67
C PHE A 107 -14.04 -10.06 -9.92
N VAL A 108 -13.37 -9.32 -9.03
CA VAL A 108 -13.17 -7.87 -9.11
C VAL A 108 -11.67 -7.59 -9.08
N GLN A 109 -11.21 -6.71 -9.97
CA GLN A 109 -9.81 -6.28 -9.99
C GLN A 109 -9.56 -5.26 -8.87
N PRO A 110 -8.42 -5.33 -8.17
CA PRO A 110 -8.11 -4.39 -7.10
C PRO A 110 -7.87 -2.99 -7.65
N GLN A 111 -8.42 -1.98 -6.97
CA GLN A 111 -8.25 -0.58 -7.37
C GLN A 111 -6.87 -0.06 -6.94
N LYS A 112 -6.28 0.80 -7.78
CA LYS A 112 -5.05 1.52 -7.46
C LYS A 112 -5.34 2.97 -7.13
N ARG A 113 -4.59 3.51 -6.17
CA ARG A 113 -4.71 4.87 -5.64
C ARG A 113 -3.33 5.53 -5.68
N LYS A 114 -3.27 6.84 -5.88
CA LYS A 114 -2.04 7.60 -5.62
C LYS A 114 -2.06 8.02 -4.15
N MET A 115 -1.03 7.60 -3.42
CA MET A 115 -0.86 7.98 -2.01
C MET A 115 0.28 8.97 -1.90
N GLU A 116 -0.03 10.18 -1.44
CA GLU A 116 0.99 11.17 -1.06
C GLU A 116 1.40 10.98 0.40
N THR A 117 2.62 11.42 0.74
CA THR A 117 3.12 11.42 2.12
C THR A 117 2.34 12.40 3.00
N GLN A 118 2.20 12.06 4.28
CA GLN A 118 1.64 12.92 5.32
C GLN A 118 2.30 14.33 5.32
N PRO A 119 1.50 15.41 5.31
CA PRO A 119 2.02 16.78 5.43
C PRO A 119 2.53 17.07 6.85
N SER A 120 3.45 18.02 6.97
CA SER A 120 4.01 18.42 8.28
C SER A 120 2.95 19.11 9.16
N LEU A 121 3.12 19.08 10.50
CA LEU A 121 2.18 19.70 11.45
C LEU A 121 1.75 21.14 11.10
N PRO A 122 2.66 22.08 10.76
CA PRO A 122 2.25 23.44 10.36
C PRO A 122 1.45 23.46 9.04
N GLU A 123 1.66 22.49 8.17
CA GLU A 123 0.88 22.35 6.94
C GLU A 123 -0.50 21.73 7.18
N VAL A 124 -0.62 20.86 8.19
CA VAL A 124 -1.91 20.33 8.67
C VAL A 124 -2.73 21.45 9.30
N GLU A 125 -2.10 22.36 10.06
CA GLU A 125 -2.75 23.57 10.58
C GLU A 125 -3.20 24.52 9.47
N ALA A 126 -2.42 24.63 8.39
CA ALA A 126 -2.80 25.33 7.17
C ALA A 126 -3.87 24.59 6.32
N GLY A 127 -4.41 23.47 6.81
CA GLY A 127 -5.51 22.73 6.20
C GLY A 127 -5.11 21.74 5.10
N LYS A 128 -3.82 21.43 4.92
CA LYS A 128 -3.41 20.37 3.97
C LYS A 128 -3.80 19.00 4.52
N ARG A 129 -4.70 18.32 3.81
CA ARG A 129 -5.13 16.95 4.09
C ARG A 129 -4.35 15.94 3.26
N ILE A 130 -4.29 14.70 3.73
CA ILE A 130 -3.76 13.57 2.95
C ILE A 130 -4.68 13.37 1.75
N LYS A 131 -4.19 13.61 0.54
CA LYS A 131 -4.93 13.35 -0.69
C LYS A 131 -4.82 11.86 -1.01
N VAL A 132 -5.96 11.19 -1.02
CA VAL A 132 -6.10 9.84 -1.55
C VAL A 132 -6.82 9.99 -2.88
N ASP A 133 -6.06 10.26 -3.93
CA ASP A 133 -6.65 10.39 -5.26
C ASP A 133 -6.85 8.98 -5.82
N ILE A 134 -8.12 8.60 -6.01
CA ILE A 134 -8.48 7.37 -6.69
C ILE A 134 -8.12 7.57 -8.16
N MET A 135 -7.08 6.87 -8.61
CA MET A 135 -6.87 6.72 -10.04
C MET A 135 -7.84 5.66 -10.52
N MET A 136 -8.89 6.06 -11.23
CA MET A 136 -9.49 5.15 -12.17
C MET A 136 -8.41 4.90 -13.24
N GLU A 137 -7.70 3.77 -13.17
CA GLU A 137 -6.93 3.31 -14.32
C GLU A 137 -7.94 3.09 -15.43
N GLU A 138 -8.04 4.06 -16.35
CA GLU A 138 -8.65 3.83 -17.65
C GLU A 138 -8.03 2.55 -18.19
N GLU A 139 -8.90 1.59 -18.54
CA GLU A 139 -8.49 0.28 -19.02
C GLU A 139 -7.36 0.44 -20.04
N LYS A 140 -6.19 -0.18 -19.76
CA LYS A 140 -5.06 -0.16 -20.69
C LYS A 140 -5.58 -0.38 -22.13
N PRO A 141 -5.22 0.48 -23.10
CA PRO A 141 -5.76 0.46 -24.46
C PRO A 141 -5.51 -0.86 -25.20
N ALA A 142 -4.62 -1.72 -24.68
CA ALA A 142 -4.34 -3.04 -25.22
C ALA A 142 -5.57 -3.96 -25.33
N LYS A 143 -6.57 -3.83 -24.42
CA LYS A 143 -7.84 -4.60 -24.54
C LYS A 143 -8.81 -3.98 -25.55
N GLN A 144 -8.81 -2.65 -25.68
CA GLN A 144 -9.63 -1.91 -26.65
C GLN A 144 -9.11 -2.03 -28.09
N ASN A 145 -7.84 -2.37 -28.29
CA ASN A 145 -7.26 -2.57 -29.61
C ASN A 145 -7.41 -4.01 -30.14
N LEU A 146 -7.72 -4.99 -29.27
CA LEU A 146 -8.09 -6.35 -29.69
C LEU A 146 -9.48 -6.40 -30.36
N SER A 147 -10.41 -5.52 -29.96
CA SER A 147 -11.73 -5.38 -30.61
C SER A 147 -11.69 -4.59 -31.92
N LYS A 148 -10.58 -3.92 -32.21
CA LYS A 148 -10.30 -3.18 -33.46
C LYS A 148 -9.43 -3.97 -34.45
N ALA A 149 -9.12 -5.23 -34.17
CA ALA A 149 -8.48 -6.09 -35.15
C ALA A 149 -9.42 -6.28 -36.35
N THR A 150 -8.91 -6.05 -37.56
CA THR A 150 -9.65 -6.22 -38.82
C THR A 150 -10.34 -7.57 -38.83
N LYS A 151 -11.67 -7.59 -38.93
CA LYS A 151 -12.42 -8.84 -38.98
C LYS A 151 -12.31 -9.42 -40.38
N TYR A 152 -12.42 -10.73 -40.52
CA TYR A 152 -12.40 -11.43 -41.82
C TYR A 152 -13.43 -10.86 -42.82
N THR A 153 -14.53 -10.31 -42.31
CA THR A 153 -15.57 -9.60 -43.08
C THR A 153 -15.01 -8.41 -43.86
N ASP A 154 -14.10 -7.66 -43.25
CA ASP A 154 -13.58 -6.42 -43.81
C ASP A 154 -12.60 -6.73 -44.97
N PHE A 155 -11.85 -7.82 -44.86
CA PHE A 155 -10.97 -8.31 -45.92
C PHE A 155 -11.75 -8.87 -47.12
N LYS A 156 -12.87 -9.58 -46.87
CA LYS A 156 -13.74 -10.10 -47.92
C LYS A 156 -14.41 -8.98 -48.73
N GLN A 157 -14.82 -7.90 -48.08
CA GLN A 157 -15.38 -6.70 -48.73
C GLN A 157 -14.34 -5.98 -49.62
N VAL A 158 -13.08 -5.91 -49.18
CA VAL A 158 -11.98 -5.36 -49.99
C VAL A 158 -11.70 -6.24 -51.21
N MET A 159 -11.75 -7.57 -51.08
CA MET A 159 -11.54 -8.50 -52.19
C MET A 159 -12.71 -8.52 -53.18
N GLU A 160 -13.96 -8.39 -52.72
CA GLU A 160 -15.14 -8.23 -53.59
C GLU A 160 -15.11 -6.88 -54.34
N GLY A 161 -14.59 -5.81 -53.72
CA GLY A 161 -14.43 -4.50 -54.36
C GLY A 161 -13.29 -4.44 -55.39
N LEU A 162 -12.31 -5.34 -55.32
CA LEU A 162 -11.22 -5.48 -56.30
C LEU A 162 -11.58 -6.43 -57.46
N GLY A 163 -12.73 -7.11 -57.40
CA GLY A 163 -13.25 -7.94 -58.48
C GLY A 163 -13.96 -7.13 -59.56
N LYS A 164 -13.19 -6.55 -60.48
CA LYS A 164 -13.57 -6.40 -61.89
C LYS A 164 -12.82 -7.45 -62.71
#